data_AF-A0A6P9B4I2-F1
#
_entry.id   AF-A0A6P9B4I2-F1
#
_cell.length_a   1.000
_cell.length_b   1.000
_cell.length_c   1.000
_cell.angle_alpha   90.00
_cell.angle_beta   90.00
_cell.angle_gamma   90.00
#
_symmetry.space_group_name_H-M   'P 1'
#
loop_
_entity.id
_entity.type
_entity.pdbx_description
1 polymer ?
#
loop_
_entity_poly.entity_id
_entity_poly.type
_entity_poly.pdbx_seq_one_letter_code
_entity_poly.pdbx_strand_id
1 'polypeptide(L)' 'MNYAPEVSLKQIHYNEFIPLFEKQYSEYSWKTVEEDIFKAFVELFRAACAKPAPLGICDYPSSRAIYAIDLMLKWESSGN' A
#
# COMPACT_ATOMS: atom_id res chain seq x y z
N MET A 1 -15.51 11.96 9.03
CA MET A 1 -14.13 11.53 8.71
C MET A 1 -13.38 11.29 10.01
N ASN A 2 -12.53 10.26 10.09
CA ASN A 2 -11.76 9.91 11.31
C ASN A 2 -10.65 10.92 11.69
N TYR A 3 -10.67 12.14 11.13
CA TYR A 3 -9.65 13.19 11.35
C TYR A 3 -10.20 14.41 12.11
N ALA A 4 -11.35 14.29 12.76
CA ALA A 4 -11.86 15.37 13.60
C ALA A 4 -11.02 15.48 14.89
N PRO A 5 -10.72 16.68 15.39
CA PRO A 5 -9.82 16.88 16.54
C PRO A 5 -10.24 16.13 17.81
N GLU A 6 -11.54 15.88 17.95
CA GLU A 6 -12.13 15.28 19.16
C GLU A 6 -12.42 13.78 19.01
N VAL A 7 -12.04 13.19 17.87
CA VAL A 7 -12.29 11.78 17.57
C VAL A 7 -10.98 11.01 17.67
N SER A 8 -10.95 10.02 18.56
CA SER A 8 -9.84 9.08 18.62
C SER A 8 -9.72 8.33 17.29
N LEU A 9 -8.53 8.36 16.69
CA LEU A 9 -8.29 7.72 15.41
C LEU A 9 -8.51 6.21 15.56
N LYS A 10 -9.48 5.67 14.83
CA LYS A 10 -9.69 4.22 14.81
C LYS A 10 -8.48 3.56 14.16
N GLN A 11 -7.69 2.86 14.96
CA GLN A 11 -6.60 2.00 14.50
C GLN A 11 -7.12 0.58 14.38
N ILE A 12 -6.92 -0.04 13.22
CA ILE A 12 -7.21 -1.45 12.99
C ILE A 12 -5.89 -2.10 12.58
N HIS A 13 -5.41 -3.04 13.38
CA HIS A 13 -4.19 -3.79 13.08
C HIS A 13 -4.47 -4.93 12.09
N TYR A 14 -3.43 -5.44 11.44
CA TYR A 14 -3.58 -6.43 10.36
C TYR A 14 -4.40 -7.68 10.78
N ASN A 15 -4.23 -8.15 12.01
CA ASN A 15 -4.91 -9.33 12.55
C ASN A 15 -6.42 -9.11 12.77
N GLU A 16 -6.87 -7.86 12.89
CA GLU A 16 -8.29 -7.50 12.92
C GLU A 16 -8.78 -7.11 11.52
N PHE A 17 -7.96 -6.38 10.77
CA PHE A 17 -8.28 -5.88 9.44
C PHE A 17 -8.56 -7.00 8.45
N ILE A 18 -7.72 -8.04 8.41
CA ILE A 18 -7.85 -9.13 7.42
C ILE A 18 -9.19 -9.87 7.57
N PRO A 19 -9.58 -10.36 8.78
CA PRO A 19 -10.90 -10.96 8.96
C PRO A 19 -12.06 -10.03 8.63
N LEU A 20 -11.96 -8.73 8.97
CA LEU A 20 -13.01 -7.76 8.67
C LEU A 20 -13.14 -7.54 7.16
N PHE A 21 -12.01 -7.43 6.46
CA PHE A 21 -11.95 -7.25 5.03
C PHE A 21 -12.58 -8.44 4.30
N GLU A 22 -12.14 -9.66 4.61
CA GLU A 22 -12.63 -10.88 3.92
C GLU A 22 -14.09 -11.18 4.27
N LYS A 23 -14.56 -10.79 5.46
CA LYS A 23 -15.98 -10.84 5.82
C LYS A 23 -16.82 -9.85 5.01
N GLN A 24 -16.32 -8.63 4.80
CA GLN A 24 -17.04 -7.58 4.09
C GLN A 24 -17.01 -7.78 2.57
N TYR A 25 -15.91 -8.33 2.05
CA TYR A 25 -15.65 -8.55 0.62
C TYR A 25 -15.33 -10.01 0.35
N SER A 26 -16.32 -10.90 0.52
CA SER A 26 -16.11 -12.36 0.45
C SER A 26 -15.62 -12.88 -0.89
N GLU A 27 -15.78 -12.12 -1.98
CA GLU A 27 -15.27 -12.46 -3.31
C GLU A 27 -13.78 -12.16 -3.48
N TYR A 28 -13.18 -11.41 -2.55
CA TYR A 28 -11.79 -10.98 -2.60
C TYR A 28 -11.03 -11.51 -1.38
N SER A 29 -9.97 -12.30 -1.61
CA SER A 29 -9.04 -12.63 -0.54
C SER A 29 -8.04 -11.49 -0.33
N TRP A 30 -7.77 -11.15 0.93
CA TRP A 30 -6.74 -10.15 1.25
C TRP A 30 -5.37 -10.55 0.68
N LYS A 31 -5.07 -11.85 0.68
CA LYS A 31 -3.79 -12.37 0.18
C LYS A 31 -3.53 -11.96 -1.27
N THR A 32 -4.53 -12.07 -2.14
CA THR A 32 -4.39 -11.69 -3.55
C THR A 32 -4.18 -10.19 -3.71
N VAL A 33 -4.90 -9.37 -2.93
CA VAL A 33 -4.73 -7.91 -2.91
C VAL A 33 -3.33 -7.53 -2.43
N GLU A 34 -2.83 -8.18 -1.39
CA GLU A 34 -1.48 -7.95 -0.84
C GLU A 34 -0.38 -8.31 -1.85
N GLU A 35 -0.54 -9.42 -2.57
CA GLU A 35 0.39 -9.79 -3.66
C GLU A 35 0.45 -8.71 -4.75
N ASP A 36 -0.68 -8.10 -5.11
CA ASP A 36 -0.71 -7.02 -6.10
C ASP A 36 -0.12 -5.71 -5.56
N ILE A 37 -0.34 -5.39 -4.28
CA ILE A 37 0.34 -4.27 -3.61
C ILE A 37 1.87 -4.45 -3.65
N PHE A 38 2.38 -5.65 -3.36
CA PHE A 38 3.83 -5.90 -3.41
C PHE A 38 4.41 -5.79 -4.82
N LYS A 39 3.68 -6.25 -5.84
CA LYS A 39 4.09 -6.03 -7.24
C LYS A 39 4.17 -4.54 -7.56
N ALA A 40 3.15 -3.76 -7.17
CA ALA A 40 3.12 -2.32 -7.37
C ALA A 40 4.29 -1.61 -6.67
N PHE A 41 4.69 -2.03 -5.46
CA PHE A 41 5.84 -1.47 -4.76
C PHE A 41 7.16 -1.75 -5.50
N VAL A 42 7.35 -2.97 -6.01
CA VAL A 42 8.53 -3.30 -6.82
C VAL A 42 8.59 -2.42 -8.07
N GLU A 43 7.47 -2.24 -8.76
CA GLU A 43 7.39 -1.38 -9.96
C GLU A 43 7.66 0.09 -9.63
N LEU A 44 7.09 0.60 -8.53
CA LEU A 44 7.32 1.96 -8.04
C LEU A 44 8.81 2.22 -7.82
N PHE A 45 9.51 1.33 -7.10
CA PHE A 45 10.95 1.52 -6.84
C PHE A 45 11.80 1.31 -8.09
N ARG A 46 11.45 0.37 -8.97
CA ARG A 46 12.14 0.24 -10.28
C ARG A 46 12.04 1.51 -11.10
N ALA A 47 10.85 2.12 -11.17
CA ALA A 47 10.64 3.37 -11.89
C ALA A 47 11.40 4.53 -11.22
N ALA A 48 11.36 4.63 -9.88
CA ALA A 48 12.05 5.67 -9.13
C ALA A 48 13.58 5.57 -9.28
N CYS A 49 14.13 4.37 -9.43
CA CYS A 49 15.57 4.13 -9.60
C CYS A 49 16.02 4.12 -11.07
N ALA A 50 15.12 4.35 -12.04
CA ALA A 50 15.43 4.19 -13.47
C ALA A 50 16.33 5.29 -14.06
N LYS A 51 16.48 6.43 -13.37
CA LYS A 51 17.27 7.57 -13.83
C LYS A 51 18.46 7.82 -12.90
N PRO A 52 19.60 8.29 -13.42
CA PRO A 52 20.72 8.69 -12.59
C PRO A 52 20.37 9.93 -11.75
N ALA A 53 21.18 10.18 -10.72
CA ALA A 53 21.11 11.42 -9.97
C ALA A 53 21.22 12.65 -10.91
N PRO A 54 20.45 13.72 -10.66
CA PRO A 54 19.55 13.94 -9.51
C PRO A 54 18.10 13.47 -9.74
N LEU A 55 17.81 12.78 -10.84
CA LEU A 55 16.43 12.53 -11.29
C LEU A 55 15.82 11.24 -10.74
N GLY A 56 16.62 10.34 -10.18
CA GLY A 56 16.15 9.09 -9.60
C GLY A 56 16.71 8.83 -8.20
N ILE A 57 16.11 7.87 -7.51
CA ILE A 57 16.62 7.33 -6.25
C ILE A 57 17.78 6.40 -6.59
N CYS A 58 19.01 6.78 -6.23
CA CYS A 58 20.19 5.95 -6.48
C CYS A 58 20.57 5.11 -5.27
N ASP A 59 21.18 3.95 -5.53
CA ASP A 59 21.73 3.11 -4.48
C ASP A 59 23.06 3.67 -3.94
N TYR A 60 23.32 3.37 -2.67
CA TYR A 60 24.62 3.57 -2.04
C TYR A 60 24.86 2.40 -1.08
N PRO A 61 25.97 1.65 -1.19
CA PRO A 61 26.13 0.37 -0.48
C PRO A 61 25.90 0.44 1.04
N SER A 62 26.28 1.56 1.66
CA SER A 62 26.17 1.77 3.11
C SER A 62 24.87 2.47 3.54
N SER A 63 23.99 2.84 2.60
CA SER A 63 22.72 3.51 2.90
C SER A 63 21.57 2.52 3.00
N ARG A 64 20.60 2.80 3.88
CA ARG A 64 19.30 2.14 3.95
C ARG A 64 18.22 3.19 4.18
N ALA A 65 17.02 2.92 3.71
CA ALA A 65 15.86 3.79 3.90
C ALA A 65 14.64 2.95 4.26
N ILE A 66 13.78 3.50 5.12
CA ILE A 66 12.47 2.95 5.48
C ILE A 66 11.43 3.93 4.97
N TYR A 67 10.45 3.40 4.26
CA TYR A 67 9.34 4.17 3.71
C TYR A 67 8.04 3.71 4.35
N ALA A 68 7.18 4.66 4.71
CA ALA A 68 5.78 4.42 4.96
C ALA A 68 5.02 4.72 3.67
N ILE A 69 4.07 3.85 3.30
CA ILE A 69 3.25 4.03 2.10
C ILE A 69 1.79 4.00 2.51
N ASP A 70 1.09 5.10 2.25
CA ASP A 70 -0.35 5.19 2.41
C ASP A 70 -1.02 4.75 1.10
N LEU A 71 -1.99 3.83 1.20
CA LEU A 71 -2.69 3.26 0.06
C LEU A 71 -4.21 3.45 0.19
N MET A 72 -4.86 3.67 -0.95
CA MET A 72 -6.31 3.55 -1.09
C MET A 72 -6.62 2.39 -2.04
N LEU A 73 -7.51 1.50 -1.62
CA LEU A 73 -7.97 0.38 -2.44
C LEU A 73 -9.26 0.78 -3.14
N LYS A 74 -9.30 0.55 -4.45
CA LYS A 74 -10.48 0.72 -5.28
C LYS A 74 -10.69 -0.58 -6.06
N TRP A 75 -11.93 -1.04 -6.09
CA TRP A 75 -12.35 -2.10 -7.01
C TRP A 75 -12.72 -1.48 -8.34
N GLU A 76 -12.22 -2.05 -9.44
CA GLU A 76 -12.79 -1.77 -10.74
C GLU A 76 -14.02 -2.66 -10.92
N SER A 77 -15.20 -2.04 -10.99
CA SER A 77 -16.36 -2.76 -11.51
C SER A 77 -16.12 -2.98 -12.99
N SER A 78 -16.15 -4.23 -13.44
CA SER A 78 -16.21 -4.58 -14.86
C SER A 78 -17.50 -4.00 -15.45
N GLY A 79 -17.43 -2.76 -15.91
CA GLY A 79 -18.54 -2.01 -16.50
C GLY A 79 -17.98 -1.05 -17.53
N ASN A 80 -17.75 -1.59 -18.73
CA ASN A 80 -17.40 -0.95 -20.01
C ASN A 80 -16.40 0.20 -20.01
#